data_AF-A0A925Q9D6-F1
#
_entry.id   AF-A0A925Q9D6-F1
#
_cell.length_a   1.000
_cell.length_b   1.000
_cell.length_c   1.000
_cell.angle_alpha   90.00
_cell.angle_beta   90.00
_cell.angle_gamma   90.00
#
_symmetry.space_group_name_H-M   'P 1'
#
loop_
_entity.id
_entity.type
_entity.pdbx_description
1 polymer ?
#
loop_
_entity_poly.entity_id
_entity_poly.type
_entity_poly.pdbx_seq_one_letter_code
_entity_poly.pdbx_strand_id
1 'polypeptide(L)'
;MTTQAPRAFNREMYHDHPENVFYGTDDGAQDGSFGEFAEFRAHYEGVAPERREDIHLISVVGGLYGLNLIPLWKPKRITIFDINPTAITYFRLIRRAFTISRDARDFLDRLTTGNYAAENEQEEFVRENIRMKQEGNLPRERGSTKRPYEQSWQYAFEHFDLTRKLLTEVPLEIRTEPMESDSFSKWIRSQNNLWIYASNITQFHYFDLEFANPTNVVVLQIIHPEQPQLLDLAPLSGGPVKVKFEIPLKAERLDQ
;
A
#
# COMPACT_ATOMS: atom_id res chain seq x y z
N MET A 1 -10.37 7.69 -27.18
CA MET A 1 -10.60 6.47 -26.38
C MET A 1 -10.77 6.93 -24.95
N THR A 2 -11.83 6.50 -24.28
CA THR A 2 -12.33 7.09 -23.02
C THR A 2 -11.33 6.87 -21.87
N THR A 3 -10.58 7.93 -21.56
CA THR A 3 -9.54 8.06 -20.52
C THR A 3 -10.10 8.28 -19.11
N GLN A 4 -11.36 7.92 -18.85
CA GLN A 4 -11.98 8.13 -17.54
C GLN A 4 -12.25 6.79 -16.87
N ALA A 5 -11.65 6.61 -15.70
CA ALA A 5 -11.96 5.51 -14.80
C ALA A 5 -13.47 5.55 -14.45
N PRO A 6 -14.12 4.39 -14.22
CA PRO A 6 -15.58 4.31 -14.09
C PRO A 6 -16.20 5.16 -12.96
N ARG A 7 -15.43 5.65 -11.98
CA ARG A 7 -15.94 6.49 -10.87
C ARG A 7 -14.87 7.43 -10.30
N ALA A 8 -14.61 8.54 -10.99
CA ALA A 8 -13.79 9.63 -10.43
C ALA A 8 -14.45 10.41 -9.25
N PHE A 9 -15.49 9.87 -8.61
CA PHE A 9 -16.30 10.58 -7.60
C PHE A 9 -15.53 10.93 -6.31
N ASN A 10 -14.48 10.18 -5.97
CA ASN A 10 -13.65 10.47 -4.79
C ASN A 10 -12.37 11.24 -5.11
N ARG A 11 -12.13 11.61 -6.38
CA ARG A 11 -10.93 12.38 -6.76
C ARG A 11 -10.94 13.74 -6.03
N GLU A 12 -12.05 14.45 -6.10
CA GLU A 12 -12.27 15.72 -5.37
C GLU A 12 -12.16 15.50 -3.86
N MET A 13 -12.68 14.39 -3.34
CA MET A 13 -12.66 14.10 -1.90
C MET A 13 -11.26 13.98 -1.28
N TYR A 14 -10.26 13.46 -2.01
CA TYR A 14 -8.89 13.32 -1.48
C TYR A 14 -7.95 14.45 -1.92
N HIS A 15 -8.26 15.12 -3.03
CA HIS A 15 -7.50 16.29 -3.47
C HIS A 15 -7.91 17.57 -2.73
N ASP A 16 -9.20 17.74 -2.43
CA ASP A 16 -9.74 18.95 -1.80
C ASP A 16 -9.86 18.84 -0.27
N HIS A 17 -9.81 17.63 0.28
CA HIS A 17 -9.79 17.34 1.72
C HIS A 17 -8.59 16.46 2.11
N PRO A 18 -7.37 17.01 2.15
CA PRO A 18 -6.17 16.24 2.51
C PRO A 18 -6.26 15.63 3.92
N GLU A 19 -7.11 16.16 4.80
CA GLU A 19 -7.43 15.57 6.10
C GLU A 19 -8.11 14.20 6.01
N ASN A 20 -8.79 13.89 4.89
CA ASN A 20 -9.52 12.65 4.72
C ASN A 20 -8.56 11.51 4.35
N VAL A 21 -8.21 10.69 5.35
CA VAL A 21 -7.32 9.54 5.22
C VAL A 21 -8.07 8.25 5.56
N PHE A 22 -7.71 7.17 4.86
CA PHE A 22 -8.10 5.82 5.27
C PHE A 22 -7.29 5.38 6.51
N TYR A 23 -7.89 5.48 7.69
CA TYR A 23 -7.29 5.03 8.96
C TYR A 23 -7.53 3.54 9.19
N GLY A 24 -6.88 2.73 8.36
CA GLY A 24 -7.14 1.29 8.20
C GLY A 24 -7.49 1.03 6.75
N THR A 25 -7.59 -0.22 6.33
CA THR A 25 -7.84 -0.53 4.91
C THR A 25 -9.25 -1.05 4.70
N ASP A 26 -9.88 -0.54 3.64
CA ASP A 26 -11.12 -1.09 3.09
C ASP A 26 -10.83 -2.06 1.93
N ASP A 27 -9.56 -2.32 1.59
CA ASP A 27 -9.20 -3.32 0.60
C ASP A 27 -9.34 -4.74 1.17
N GLY A 28 -9.61 -5.69 0.28
CA GLY A 28 -9.81 -7.10 0.62
C GLY A 28 -11.21 -7.40 1.15
N ALA A 29 -11.40 -8.63 1.65
CA ALA A 29 -12.70 -9.13 2.05
C ALA A 29 -13.37 -8.25 3.14
N GLN A 30 -14.58 -7.79 2.86
CA GLN A 30 -15.38 -6.89 3.71
C GLN A 30 -16.00 -7.60 4.91
N ASP A 31 -16.14 -8.92 4.83
CA ASP A 31 -16.55 -9.78 5.93
C ASP A 31 -15.41 -10.06 6.94
N GLY A 32 -14.19 -9.56 6.66
CA GLY A 32 -13.01 -9.77 7.49
C GLY A 32 -12.36 -11.15 7.32
N SER A 33 -12.85 -11.98 6.39
CA SER A 33 -12.32 -13.33 6.13
C SER A 33 -10.87 -13.34 5.62
N PHE A 34 -10.42 -12.21 5.07
CA PHE A 34 -9.08 -12.04 4.51
C PHE A 34 -8.79 -13.05 3.37
N GLY A 35 -9.84 -13.46 2.66
CA GLY A 35 -9.80 -14.54 1.66
C GLY A 35 -8.90 -14.26 0.46
N GLU A 36 -8.75 -13.00 0.07
CA GLU A 36 -7.86 -12.59 -1.03
C GLU A 36 -6.39 -12.92 -0.74
N PHE A 37 -6.01 -12.96 0.54
CA PHE A 37 -4.61 -13.11 0.95
C PHE A 37 -4.03 -14.49 0.58
N ALA A 38 -4.89 -15.51 0.48
CA ALA A 38 -4.48 -16.85 0.07
C ALA A 38 -3.89 -16.86 -1.36
N GLU A 39 -4.44 -16.05 -2.27
CA GLU A 39 -3.94 -15.91 -3.64
C GLU A 39 -2.54 -15.27 -3.65
N PHE A 40 -2.34 -14.22 -2.86
CA PHE A 40 -1.06 -13.51 -2.78
C PHE A 40 0.03 -14.40 -2.19
N ARG A 41 -0.32 -15.17 -1.15
CA ARG A 41 0.58 -16.17 -0.57
C ARG A 41 0.93 -17.24 -1.58
N ALA A 42 -0.06 -17.84 -2.25
CA ALA A 42 0.17 -18.89 -3.22
C ALA A 42 1.10 -18.44 -4.35
N HIS A 43 0.92 -17.21 -4.85
CA HIS A 43 1.83 -16.63 -5.84
C HIS A 43 3.25 -16.47 -5.29
N TYR A 44 3.41 -15.82 -4.12
CA TYR A 44 4.72 -15.64 -3.49
C TYR A 44 5.44 -16.96 -3.20
N GLU A 45 4.72 -18.00 -2.81
CA GLU A 45 5.30 -19.31 -2.53
C GLU A 45 5.64 -20.10 -3.81
N GLY A 46 4.89 -19.85 -4.89
CA GLY A 46 5.00 -20.55 -6.17
C GLY A 46 6.03 -19.98 -7.15
N VAL A 47 6.48 -18.73 -6.99
CA VAL A 47 7.58 -18.19 -7.83
C VAL A 47 8.93 -18.83 -7.48
N ALA A 48 9.86 -18.79 -8.44
CA ALA A 48 11.21 -19.31 -8.25
C ALA A 48 11.92 -18.65 -7.04
N PRO A 49 12.68 -19.40 -6.22
CA PRO A 49 13.29 -18.88 -4.99
C PRO A 49 14.09 -17.60 -5.16
N GLU A 50 14.89 -17.51 -6.23
CA GLU A 50 15.73 -16.36 -6.57
C GLU A 50 14.94 -15.06 -6.76
N ARG A 51 13.67 -15.14 -7.18
CA ARG A 51 12.79 -13.95 -7.33
C ARG A 51 12.41 -13.34 -5.98
N ARG A 52 12.58 -14.08 -4.89
CA ARG A 52 12.21 -13.68 -3.52
C ARG A 52 13.38 -13.14 -2.71
N GLU A 53 14.60 -13.23 -3.23
CA GLU A 53 15.82 -12.91 -2.46
C GLU A 53 16.06 -11.41 -2.30
N ASP A 54 15.67 -10.60 -3.29
CA ASP A 54 15.89 -9.14 -3.33
C ASP A 54 14.62 -8.35 -3.70
N ILE A 55 13.49 -8.63 -3.06
CA ILE A 55 12.24 -7.90 -3.34
C ILE A 55 12.36 -6.44 -2.91
N HIS A 56 12.03 -5.53 -3.82
CA HIS A 56 11.72 -4.12 -3.55
C HIS A 56 10.20 -3.95 -3.50
N LEU A 57 9.65 -3.84 -2.29
CA LEU A 57 8.24 -3.52 -2.09
C LEU A 57 8.00 -2.05 -2.41
N ILE A 58 7.06 -1.76 -3.30
CA ILE A 58 6.50 -0.42 -3.49
C ILE A 58 5.03 -0.48 -3.09
N SER A 59 4.62 0.31 -2.09
CA SER A 59 3.24 0.30 -1.60
C SER A 59 2.70 1.71 -1.52
N VAL A 60 1.50 1.92 -2.07
CA VAL A 60 0.71 3.11 -1.73
C VAL A 60 0.32 3.06 -0.24
N VAL A 61 0.12 4.23 0.40
CA VAL A 61 -0.41 4.27 1.77
C VAL A 61 -1.83 3.72 1.77
N GLY A 62 -2.81 4.35 1.12
CA GLY A 62 -4.16 3.78 0.86
C GLY A 62 -4.70 2.80 1.92
N GLY A 63 -4.83 3.23 3.19
CA GLY A 63 -5.32 2.38 4.29
C GLY A 63 -4.32 1.37 4.89
N LEU A 64 -3.12 1.31 4.34
CA LEU A 64 -1.96 0.53 4.74
C LEU A 64 -2.15 -0.98 4.67
N TYR A 65 -2.92 -1.49 3.71
CA TYR A 65 -2.98 -2.94 3.45
C TYR A 65 -1.58 -3.51 3.15
N GLY A 66 -0.68 -2.72 2.55
CA GLY A 66 0.70 -3.09 2.29
C GLY A 66 1.47 -3.55 3.55
N LEU A 67 1.03 -3.20 4.77
CA LEU A 67 1.58 -3.76 6.00
C LEU A 67 1.44 -5.28 6.07
N ASN A 68 0.38 -5.87 5.53
CA ASN A 68 0.21 -7.32 5.44
C ASN A 68 1.20 -7.95 4.45
N LEU A 69 1.60 -7.21 3.42
CA LEU A 69 2.51 -7.72 2.39
C LEU A 69 3.97 -7.70 2.86
N ILE A 70 4.34 -6.84 3.80
CA ILE A 70 5.70 -6.77 4.37
C ILE A 70 6.18 -8.12 4.93
N PRO A 71 5.50 -8.75 5.91
CA PRO A 71 5.95 -10.03 6.45
C PRO A 71 5.76 -11.20 5.47
N LEU A 72 4.87 -11.07 4.49
CA LEU A 72 4.68 -12.08 3.43
C LEU A 72 5.87 -12.06 2.46
N TRP A 73 6.14 -10.92 1.83
CA TRP A 73 7.14 -10.76 0.78
C TRP A 73 8.56 -10.57 1.30
N LYS A 74 8.73 -10.22 2.59
CA LYS A 74 10.03 -10.08 3.26
C LYS A 74 11.03 -9.21 2.46
N PRO A 75 10.63 -7.99 2.08
CA PRO A 75 11.40 -7.15 1.16
C PRO A 75 12.79 -6.78 1.71
N LYS A 76 13.73 -6.49 0.80
CA LYS A 76 15.05 -5.91 1.08
C LYS A 76 15.09 -4.40 0.89
N ARG A 77 14.07 -3.83 0.25
CA ARG A 77 13.85 -2.40 0.08
C ARG A 77 12.36 -2.11 0.15
N ILE A 78 11.98 -1.02 0.79
CA ILE A 78 10.58 -0.57 0.87
C ILE A 78 10.51 0.87 0.35
N THR A 79 9.58 1.13 -0.57
CA THR A 79 9.14 2.48 -0.92
C THR A 79 7.67 2.60 -0.56
N ILE A 80 7.35 3.57 0.31
CA ILE A 80 5.97 3.96 0.58
C ILE A 80 5.69 5.25 -0.18
N PHE A 81 4.54 5.32 -0.84
CA PHE A 81 4.14 6.53 -1.54
C PHE A 81 2.67 6.86 -1.34
N ASP A 82 2.33 8.13 -1.47
CA ASP A 82 0.95 8.60 -1.57
C ASP A 82 0.99 10.04 -2.10
N ILE A 83 -0.08 10.46 -2.79
CA ILE A 83 -0.23 11.86 -3.19
C ILE A 83 -0.64 12.73 -1.99
N ASN A 84 -1.35 12.16 -1.01
CA ASN A 84 -1.83 12.88 0.16
C ASN A 84 -0.74 12.94 1.25
N PRO A 85 -0.22 14.14 1.61
CA PRO A 85 0.78 14.29 2.66
C PRO A 85 0.29 13.80 4.04
N THR A 86 -1.01 13.89 4.33
CA THR A 86 -1.58 13.40 5.59
C THR A 86 -1.54 11.88 5.67
N ALA A 87 -1.74 11.17 4.55
CA ALA A 87 -1.58 9.72 4.47
C ALA A 87 -0.10 9.33 4.74
N ILE A 88 0.84 10.10 4.21
CA ILE A 88 2.27 9.91 4.50
C ILE A 88 2.59 10.13 5.97
N THR A 89 2.04 11.19 6.58
CA THR A 89 2.17 11.45 8.02
C THR A 89 1.56 10.32 8.84
N TYR A 90 0.41 9.79 8.43
CA TYR A 90 -0.22 8.62 9.01
C TYR A 90 0.70 7.40 8.98
N PHE A 91 1.30 7.08 7.82
CA PHE A 91 2.28 6.00 7.74
C PHE A 91 3.46 6.19 8.70
N ARG A 92 4.02 7.41 8.80
CA ARG A 92 5.14 7.70 9.70
C ARG A 92 4.78 7.42 11.15
N LEU A 93 3.59 7.85 11.59
CA LEU A 93 3.10 7.60 12.95
C LEU A 93 2.85 6.11 13.21
N ILE A 94 2.22 5.41 12.27
CA ILE A 94 2.00 3.97 12.36
C ILE A 94 3.33 3.23 12.47
N ARG A 95 4.30 3.53 11.58
CA ARG A 95 5.65 2.95 11.66
C ARG A 95 6.30 3.24 13.00
N ARG A 96 6.29 4.49 13.46
CA ARG A 96 6.89 4.89 14.74
C ARG A 96 6.30 4.08 15.89
N ALA A 97 4.97 4.01 16.01
CA ALA A 97 4.28 3.21 17.01
C ALA A 97 4.66 1.73 16.89
N PHE A 98 4.65 1.15 15.69
CA PHE A 98 4.97 -0.26 15.45
C PHE A 98 6.40 -0.61 15.92
N THR A 99 7.37 0.25 15.61
CA THR A 99 8.80 0.01 15.92
C THR A 99 9.15 0.09 17.40
N ILE A 100 8.37 0.84 18.19
CA ILE A 100 8.59 0.96 19.64
C ILE A 100 7.72 0.00 20.46
N SER A 101 6.78 -0.68 19.80
CA SER A 101 5.87 -1.62 20.44
C SER A 101 6.48 -2.99 20.66
N ARG A 102 6.11 -3.61 21.77
CA ARG A 102 6.57 -4.97 22.11
C ARG A 102 5.87 -6.04 21.29
N ASP A 103 4.56 -5.93 21.16
CA ASP A 103 3.67 -6.84 20.46
C ASP A 103 2.46 -6.07 19.88
N ALA A 104 1.56 -6.79 19.19
CA ALA A 104 0.37 -6.18 18.58
C ALA A 104 -0.57 -5.52 19.59
N ARG A 105 -0.66 -6.03 20.83
CA ARG A 105 -1.50 -5.45 21.87
C ARG A 105 -0.91 -4.13 22.36
N ASP A 106 0.38 -4.10 22.66
CA ASP A 106 1.11 -2.88 23.05
C ASP A 106 1.03 -1.82 21.94
N PHE A 107 1.06 -2.23 20.67
CA PHE A 107 0.83 -1.35 19.52
C PHE A 107 -0.56 -0.70 19.53
N LEU A 108 -1.62 -1.50 19.63
CA LEU A 108 -2.99 -0.99 19.67
C LEU A 108 -3.23 -0.08 20.89
N ASP A 109 -2.73 -0.46 22.06
CA ASP A 109 -2.80 0.35 23.27
C ASP A 109 -2.12 1.71 23.09
N ARG A 110 -0.96 1.75 22.41
CA ARG A 110 -0.29 3.02 22.06
C ARG A 110 -1.11 3.84 21.09
N LEU A 111 -1.71 3.24 20.06
CA LEU A 111 -2.59 3.96 19.12
C LEU A 111 -3.78 4.59 19.83
N THR A 112 -4.41 3.87 20.75
CA THR A 112 -5.55 4.34 21.55
C THR A 112 -5.17 5.47 22.51
N THR A 113 -4.04 5.33 23.19
CA THR A 113 -3.60 6.31 24.21
C THR A 113 -2.80 7.48 23.63
N GLY A 114 -2.37 7.40 22.37
CA GLY A 114 -1.45 8.37 21.77
C GLY A 114 -0.02 8.26 22.33
N ASN A 115 0.36 7.13 22.92
CA ASN A 115 1.65 6.94 23.58
C ASN A 115 2.79 6.64 22.58
N TYR A 116 3.06 7.61 21.72
CA TYR A 116 4.15 7.67 20.75
C TYR A 116 4.38 9.14 20.36
N ALA A 117 5.62 9.47 19.97
CA ALA A 117 5.98 10.86 19.67
C ALA A 117 5.24 11.38 18.43
N ALA A 118 4.88 12.66 18.47
CA ALA A 118 4.47 13.49 17.34
C ALA A 118 5.35 14.75 17.38
N GLU A 119 5.94 15.11 16.25
CA GLU A 119 7.03 16.10 16.20
C GLU A 119 6.56 17.48 15.72
N ASN A 120 5.35 17.58 15.16
CA ASN A 120 4.77 18.80 14.61
C ASN A 120 3.24 18.76 14.65
N GLU A 121 2.62 19.90 14.33
CA GLU A 121 1.15 20.06 14.35
C GLU A 121 0.42 19.07 13.42
N GLN A 122 1.01 18.73 12.27
CA GLN A 122 0.40 17.77 11.35
C GLN A 122 0.41 16.35 11.94
N GLU A 123 1.51 15.94 12.56
CA GLU A 123 1.59 14.67 13.28
C GLU A 123 0.65 14.63 14.49
N GLU A 124 0.50 15.74 15.21
CA GLU A 124 -0.47 15.85 16.31
C GLU A 124 -1.91 15.68 15.82
N PHE A 125 -2.28 16.36 14.74
CA PHE A 125 -3.59 16.23 14.11
C PHE A 125 -3.88 14.78 13.68
N VAL A 126 -2.92 14.12 13.02
CA VAL A 126 -3.10 12.73 12.59
C VAL A 126 -3.15 11.78 13.78
N ARG A 127 -2.37 12.02 14.84
CA ARG A 127 -2.40 11.24 16.08
C ARG A 127 -3.75 11.36 16.79
N GLU A 128 -4.33 12.57 16.83
CA GLU A 128 -5.70 12.78 17.33
C GLU A 128 -6.71 11.95 16.53
N ASN A 129 -6.65 11.98 15.20
CA ASN A 129 -7.56 11.20 14.35
C ASN A 129 -7.42 9.68 14.55
N ILE A 130 -6.19 9.17 14.72
CA ILE A 130 -5.95 7.75 15.03
C ILE A 130 -6.65 7.36 16.35
N ARG A 131 -6.53 8.20 17.39
CA ARG A 131 -7.20 7.97 18.68
C ARG A 131 -8.71 7.99 18.53
N MET A 132 -9.23 9.01 17.85
CA MET A 132 -10.67 9.12 17.57
C MET A 132 -11.21 7.91 16.80
N LYS A 133 -10.44 7.39 15.84
CA LYS A 133 -10.77 6.14 15.16
C LYS A 133 -10.89 5.02 16.19
N GLN A 134 -9.86 4.81 17.02
CA GLN A 134 -9.85 3.72 18.02
C GLN A 134 -11.04 3.81 18.99
N GLU A 135 -11.47 5.02 19.33
CA GLU A 135 -12.65 5.30 20.16
C GLU A 135 -13.99 5.17 19.41
N GLY A 136 -13.97 5.01 18.08
CA GLY A 136 -15.17 4.91 17.24
C GLY A 136 -15.90 6.23 17.03
N ASN A 137 -15.23 7.37 17.22
CA ASN A 137 -15.81 8.71 17.15
C ASN A 137 -15.18 9.62 16.06
N LEU A 138 -14.32 9.07 15.18
CA LEU A 138 -13.73 9.82 14.06
C LEU A 138 -14.82 10.35 13.11
N PRO A 139 -14.92 11.67 12.89
CA PRO A 139 -15.84 12.24 11.93
C PRO A 139 -15.49 11.85 10.49
N ARG A 140 -16.51 11.69 9.65
CA ARG A 140 -16.34 11.20 8.26
C ARG A 140 -15.50 12.15 7.39
N GLU A 141 -15.56 13.45 7.67
CA GLU A 141 -14.77 14.48 7.01
C GLU A 141 -13.28 14.38 7.33
N ARG A 142 -12.90 13.74 8.44
CA ARG A 142 -11.50 13.54 8.85
C ARG A 142 -10.95 12.17 8.49
N GLY A 143 -11.77 11.26 7.99
CA GLY A 143 -11.30 9.95 7.57
C GLY A 143 -12.41 8.97 7.24
N SER A 144 -12.02 7.94 6.50
CA SER A 144 -12.93 6.91 5.99
C SER A 144 -12.33 5.55 6.25
N THR A 145 -12.89 4.78 7.18
CA THR A 145 -12.79 3.30 7.30
C THR A 145 -13.50 2.92 8.58
N LYS A 146 -14.42 1.95 8.52
CA LYS A 146 -15.08 1.41 9.72
C LYS A 146 -14.35 0.18 10.28
N ARG A 147 -13.46 -0.41 9.49
CA ARG A 147 -12.73 -1.64 9.83
C ARG A 147 -11.75 -1.38 10.99
N PRO A 148 -11.73 -2.23 12.03
CA PRO A 148 -10.68 -2.22 13.06
C PRO A 148 -9.27 -2.40 12.46
N TYR A 149 -8.22 -1.98 13.18
CA TYR A 149 -6.85 -2.17 12.68
C TYR A 149 -6.47 -3.65 12.68
N GLU A 150 -6.98 -4.39 13.66
CA GLU A 150 -6.87 -5.83 13.81
C GLU A 150 -7.37 -6.55 12.57
N GLN A 151 -8.51 -6.13 12.02
CA GLN A 151 -9.06 -6.70 10.80
C GLN A 151 -8.35 -6.17 9.54
N SER A 152 -7.86 -4.92 9.56
CA SER A 152 -7.14 -4.31 8.44
C SER A 152 -5.78 -4.97 8.21
N TRP A 153 -5.07 -5.31 9.28
CA TRP A 153 -3.66 -5.70 9.27
C TRP A 153 -3.42 -7.06 9.94
N GLN A 154 -4.37 -7.99 9.75
CA GLN A 154 -4.38 -9.33 10.37
C GLN A 154 -3.02 -10.01 10.25
N TYR A 155 -2.49 -10.12 9.03
CA TYR A 155 -1.23 -10.82 8.80
C TYR A 155 -0.02 -10.09 9.37
N ALA A 156 -0.04 -8.76 9.35
CA ALA A 156 1.00 -7.95 9.97
C ALA A 156 1.06 -8.18 11.49
N PHE A 157 -0.09 -8.36 12.14
CA PHE A 157 -0.19 -8.62 13.58
C PHE A 157 0.13 -10.07 13.94
N GLU A 158 -0.30 -11.05 13.15
CA GLU A 158 0.10 -12.46 13.31
C GLU A 158 1.64 -12.62 13.25
N HIS A 159 2.28 -11.81 12.40
CA HIS A 159 3.74 -11.79 12.22
C HIS A 159 4.39 -10.53 12.79
N PHE A 160 3.88 -10.01 13.92
CA PHE A 160 4.27 -8.71 14.47
C PHE A 160 5.79 -8.51 14.59
N ASP A 161 6.51 -9.47 15.18
CA ASP A 161 7.96 -9.35 15.37
C ASP A 161 8.72 -9.24 14.04
N LEU A 162 8.30 -10.00 13.03
CA LEU A 162 8.88 -9.95 11.69
C LEU A 162 8.56 -8.61 11.01
N THR A 163 7.30 -8.18 11.07
CA THR A 163 6.86 -6.89 10.52
C THR A 163 7.63 -5.74 11.17
N ARG A 164 7.73 -5.73 12.50
CA ARG A 164 8.50 -4.74 13.27
C ARG A 164 9.96 -4.73 12.85
N LYS A 165 10.58 -5.91 12.74
CA LYS A 165 11.98 -6.05 12.31
C LYS A 165 12.18 -5.44 10.92
N LEU A 166 11.34 -5.80 9.96
CA LEU A 166 11.44 -5.31 8.59
C LEU A 166 11.23 -3.79 8.52
N LEU A 167 10.24 -3.24 9.21
CA LEU A 167 10.02 -1.78 9.28
C LEU A 167 11.16 -0.99 9.95
N THR A 168 11.97 -1.68 10.77
CA THR A 168 13.11 -1.09 11.48
C THR A 168 14.39 -1.17 10.65
N GLU A 169 14.69 -2.34 10.09
CA GLU A 169 16.00 -2.67 9.51
C GLU A 169 16.06 -2.49 7.99
N VAL A 170 14.94 -2.62 7.28
CA VAL A 170 14.93 -2.55 5.82
C VAL A 170 15.02 -1.09 5.36
N PRO A 171 15.90 -0.76 4.39
CA PRO A 171 15.94 0.57 3.78
C PRO A 171 14.55 1.00 3.29
N LEU A 172 14.13 2.17 3.77
CA LEU A 172 12.80 2.70 3.53
C LEU A 172 12.86 4.10 2.92
N GLU A 173 12.26 4.25 1.75
CA GLU A 173 12.05 5.52 1.07
C GLU A 173 10.58 5.93 1.17
N ILE A 174 10.32 7.22 1.37
CA ILE A 174 8.96 7.78 1.35
C ILE A 174 8.87 8.80 0.22
N ARG A 175 7.88 8.66 -0.65
CA ARG A 175 7.63 9.58 -1.76
C ARG A 175 6.24 10.21 -1.63
N THR A 176 6.16 11.52 -1.76
CA THR A 176 4.88 12.25 -1.72
C THR A 176 4.57 12.77 -3.12
N GLU A 177 4.07 11.88 -3.97
CA GLU A 177 3.74 12.17 -5.37
C GLU A 177 2.74 11.15 -5.94
N PRO A 178 1.99 11.51 -6.99
CA PRO A 178 1.15 10.57 -7.73
C PRO A 178 1.97 9.49 -8.44
N MET A 179 1.40 8.29 -8.60
CA MET A 179 2.03 7.19 -9.33
C MET A 179 2.13 7.50 -10.83
N GLU A 180 1.17 8.26 -11.37
CA GLU A 180 1.12 8.71 -12.75
C GLU A 180 2.04 9.91 -13.06
N SER A 181 2.75 10.43 -12.05
CA SER A 181 3.65 11.57 -12.26
C SER A 181 4.81 11.20 -13.19
N ASP A 182 5.32 12.18 -13.93
CA ASP A 182 6.51 12.00 -14.77
C ASP A 182 7.74 11.57 -13.95
N SER A 183 7.90 12.10 -12.74
CA SER A 183 9.02 11.77 -11.85
C SER A 183 8.92 10.33 -11.35
N PHE A 184 7.74 9.89 -10.93
CA PHE A 184 7.51 8.52 -10.49
C PHE A 184 7.69 7.53 -11.65
N SER A 185 7.10 7.85 -12.82
CA SER A 185 7.18 7.03 -14.03
C SER A 185 8.63 6.85 -14.52
N LYS A 186 9.43 7.92 -14.53
CA LYS A 186 10.86 7.84 -14.88
C LYS A 186 11.67 7.04 -13.87
N TRP A 187 11.38 7.22 -12.58
CA TRP A 187 12.05 6.50 -11.50
C TRP A 187 11.74 5.00 -11.55
N ILE A 188 10.46 4.62 -11.66
CA ILE A 188 10.05 3.22 -11.61
C ILE A 188 10.55 2.42 -12.82
N ARG A 189 10.63 3.07 -13.99
CA ARG A 189 11.16 2.47 -15.22
C ARG A 189 12.55 1.89 -15.04
N SER A 190 13.40 2.55 -14.25
CA SER A 190 14.80 2.14 -14.04
C SER A 190 14.99 1.20 -12.85
N GLN A 191 13.94 0.88 -12.09
CA GLN A 191 14.07 -0.05 -10.96
C GLN A 191 13.98 -1.51 -11.41
N ASN A 192 14.34 -2.43 -10.51
CA ASN A 192 14.29 -3.87 -10.69
C ASN A 192 13.71 -4.55 -9.43
N ASN A 193 13.34 -5.83 -9.55
CA ASN A 193 12.81 -6.64 -8.46
C ASN A 193 11.60 -6.02 -7.75
N LEU A 194 10.72 -5.37 -8.52
CA LEU A 194 9.62 -4.58 -8.00
C LEU A 194 8.40 -5.44 -7.67
N TRP A 195 7.94 -5.39 -6.43
CA TRP A 195 6.67 -5.98 -6.04
C TRP A 195 5.78 -4.85 -5.54
N ILE A 196 4.79 -4.52 -6.34
CA ILE A 196 4.04 -3.27 -6.24
C ILE A 196 2.66 -3.58 -5.71
N TYR A 197 2.24 -2.87 -4.66
CA TYR A 197 0.86 -2.81 -4.21
C TYR A 197 0.29 -1.41 -4.46
N ALA A 198 -0.68 -1.34 -5.36
CA ALA A 198 -1.30 -0.11 -5.85
C ALA A 198 -2.70 0.14 -5.29
N SER A 199 -3.12 -0.61 -4.25
CA SER A 199 -4.46 -0.53 -3.66
C SER A 199 -5.56 -0.54 -4.73
N ASN A 200 -6.50 0.39 -4.69
CA ASN A 200 -7.61 0.52 -5.61
C ASN A 200 -7.49 1.75 -6.52
N ILE A 201 -6.27 2.25 -6.79
CA ILE A 201 -6.03 3.50 -7.54
C ILE A 201 -6.77 3.52 -8.88
N THR A 202 -6.87 2.38 -9.58
CA THR A 202 -7.56 2.27 -10.88
C THR A 202 -9.08 2.45 -10.78
N GLN A 203 -9.67 2.46 -9.58
CA GLN A 203 -11.06 2.89 -9.41
C GLN A 203 -11.22 4.41 -9.55
N PHE A 204 -10.14 5.18 -9.43
CA PHE A 204 -10.13 6.64 -9.50
C PHE A 204 -9.47 7.18 -10.78
N HIS A 205 -8.38 6.56 -11.24
CA HIS A 205 -7.61 7.06 -12.37
C HIS A 205 -6.91 5.95 -13.15
N TYR A 206 -6.93 6.05 -14.48
CA TYR A 206 -6.18 5.16 -15.37
C TYR A 206 -4.93 5.86 -15.89
N PHE A 207 -3.82 5.14 -15.93
CA PHE A 207 -2.52 5.62 -16.38
C PHE A 207 -1.65 4.44 -16.85
N ASP A 208 -0.52 4.74 -17.45
CA ASP A 208 0.42 3.74 -17.93
C ASP A 208 1.75 3.88 -17.17
N LEU A 209 2.40 2.75 -16.87
CA LEU A 209 3.78 2.71 -16.40
C LEU A 209 4.61 1.80 -17.29
N GLU A 210 5.85 2.19 -17.52
CA GLU A 210 6.80 1.41 -18.33
C GLU A 210 7.92 0.86 -17.45
N PHE A 211 8.27 -0.40 -17.65
CA PHE A 211 9.31 -1.12 -16.93
C PHE A 211 10.39 -1.56 -17.91
N ALA A 212 11.63 -1.13 -17.71
CA ALA A 212 12.73 -1.51 -18.60
C ALA A 212 13.11 -2.98 -18.46
N ASN A 213 12.97 -3.55 -17.26
CA ASN A 213 13.25 -4.96 -16.98
C ASN A 213 12.11 -5.60 -16.17
N PRO A 214 11.17 -6.32 -16.82
CA PRO A 214 10.02 -6.93 -16.16
C PRO A 214 10.33 -8.30 -15.49
N THR A 215 11.58 -8.78 -15.53
CA THR A 215 11.96 -10.16 -15.12
C THR A 215 11.51 -10.52 -13.71
N ASN A 216 11.45 -9.54 -12.81
CA ASN A 216 10.93 -9.74 -11.47
C ASN A 216 10.06 -8.54 -11.08
N VAL A 217 9.01 -8.28 -11.85
CA VAL A 217 8.01 -7.26 -11.55
C VAL A 217 6.65 -7.92 -11.33
N VAL A 218 6.05 -7.66 -10.16
CA VAL A 218 4.70 -8.08 -9.80
C VAL A 218 3.89 -6.84 -9.45
N VAL A 219 2.70 -6.70 -10.03
CA VAL A 219 1.75 -5.62 -9.72
C VAL A 219 0.52 -6.23 -9.07
N LEU A 220 0.17 -5.72 -7.90
CA LEU A 220 -1.00 -6.12 -7.14
C LEU A 220 -1.92 -4.90 -6.94
N GLN A 221 -3.19 -5.06 -7.27
CA GLN A 221 -4.26 -4.13 -6.90
C GLN A 221 -5.47 -4.91 -6.37
N ILE A 222 -6.28 -4.28 -5.53
CA ILE A 222 -7.54 -4.86 -5.04
C ILE A 222 -8.66 -3.90 -5.40
N ILE A 223 -9.52 -4.31 -6.33
CA ILE A 223 -10.64 -3.49 -6.76
C ILE A 223 -11.81 -3.72 -5.82
N HIS A 224 -12.26 -2.65 -5.13
CA HIS A 224 -13.41 -2.73 -4.22
C HIS A 224 -14.67 -3.21 -4.97
N PRO A 225 -15.47 -4.13 -4.40
CA PRO A 225 -15.39 -4.59 -3.02
C PRO A 225 -14.28 -5.61 -2.71
N GLU A 226 -13.99 -6.58 -3.58
CA GLU A 226 -13.15 -7.75 -3.22
C GLU A 226 -12.51 -8.44 -4.44
N GLN A 227 -12.08 -7.69 -5.47
CA GLN A 227 -11.50 -8.28 -6.68
C GLN A 227 -9.97 -8.09 -6.70
N PRO A 228 -9.20 -9.06 -6.17
CA PRO A 228 -7.75 -9.03 -6.31
C PRO A 228 -7.36 -9.13 -7.79
N GLN A 229 -6.35 -8.38 -8.18
CA GLN A 229 -5.69 -8.50 -9.48
C GLN A 229 -4.19 -8.54 -9.26
N LEU A 230 -3.60 -9.69 -9.55
CA LEU A 230 -2.17 -9.91 -9.51
C LEU A 230 -1.67 -10.12 -10.94
N LEU A 231 -0.77 -9.24 -11.37
CA LEU A 231 -0.13 -9.27 -12.67
C LEU A 231 1.37 -9.50 -12.50
N ASP A 232 1.84 -10.69 -12.88
CA ASP A 232 3.26 -11.02 -12.95
C ASP A 232 3.79 -10.72 -14.36
N LEU A 233 4.81 -9.86 -14.45
CA LEU A 233 5.39 -9.45 -15.73
C LEU A 233 6.53 -10.36 -16.19
N ALA A 234 6.98 -11.32 -15.36
CA ALA A 234 8.06 -12.22 -15.72
C ALA A 234 7.84 -12.97 -17.06
N PRO A 235 6.63 -13.42 -17.43
CA PRO A 235 6.38 -14.04 -18.75
C PRO A 235 6.62 -13.10 -19.95
N LEU A 236 6.62 -11.78 -19.73
CA LEU A 236 6.86 -10.77 -20.76
C LEU A 236 8.33 -10.30 -20.81
N SER A 237 9.23 -11.03 -20.16
CA SER A 237 10.68 -10.75 -20.15
C SER A 237 11.31 -10.75 -21.55
N GLY A 238 12.47 -10.09 -21.63
CA GLY A 238 13.25 -9.97 -22.87
C GLY A 238 13.11 -8.61 -23.58
N GLY A 239 12.34 -7.68 -23.02
CA GLY A 239 12.20 -6.31 -23.52
C GLY A 239 11.44 -5.42 -22.55
N PRO A 240 11.35 -4.11 -22.81
CA PRO A 240 10.57 -3.19 -22.01
C PRO A 240 9.07 -3.50 -22.12
N VAL A 241 8.37 -3.42 -20.99
CA VAL A 241 6.93 -3.70 -20.88
C VAL A 241 6.22 -2.46 -20.39
N LYS A 242 5.07 -2.16 -20.99
CA LYS A 242 4.12 -1.16 -20.50
C LYS A 242 2.97 -1.86 -19.81
N VAL A 243 2.69 -1.44 -18.59
CA VAL A 243 1.50 -1.84 -17.82
C VAL A 243 0.49 -0.72 -17.92
N LYS A 244 -0.71 -1.07 -18.40
CA LYS A 244 -1.90 -0.21 -18.37
C LYS A 244 -2.57 -0.42 -17.03
N PHE A 245 -2.47 0.57 -16.15
CA PHE A 245 -3.21 0.61 -14.88
C PHE A 245 -4.66 0.94 -15.18
N GLU A 246 -5.41 -0.09 -15.56
CA GLU A 246 -6.84 -0.06 -15.80
C GLU A 246 -7.51 -1.27 -15.14
N ILE A 247 -8.84 -1.41 -15.31
CA ILE A 247 -9.59 -2.58 -14.81
C ILE A 247 -10.06 -3.40 -16.02
N PRO A 248 -9.57 -4.64 -16.22
CA PRO A 248 -8.47 -5.29 -15.48
C PRO A 248 -7.09 -4.75 -15.87
N LEU A 249 -6.06 -4.95 -15.01
CA LEU A 249 -4.67 -4.65 -15.37
C LEU A 249 -4.29 -5.35 -16.68
N LYS A 250 -3.54 -4.64 -17.54
CA LYS A 250 -2.98 -5.22 -18.76
C LYS A 250 -1.51 -4.88 -18.90
N ALA A 251 -0.76 -5.76 -19.55
CA ALA A 251 0.61 -5.48 -19.94
C ALA A 251 0.85 -5.84 -21.40
N GLU A 252 1.68 -5.05 -22.06
CA GLU A 252 2.13 -5.29 -23.43
C GLU A 252 3.63 -5.00 -23.55
N ARG A 253 4.33 -5.78 -24.36
CA ARG A 253 5.71 -5.50 -24.74
C ARG A 253 5.75 -4.32 -25.70
N LEU A 254 6.72 -3.43 -25.53
CA LEU A 254 6.86 -2.23 -26.35
C LEU A 254 7.69 -2.45 -27.62
N ASP A 255 8.34 -3.60 -27.74
CA ASP A 255 9.19 -3.99 -28.86
C ASP A 255 8.52 -5.00 -29.81
N GLN A 256 7.22 -5.25 -29.62
CA GLN A 256 6.40 -6.14 -30.45
C GLN A 256 5.36 -5.39 -31.27
#